data_AF-A0A0C9TR44-F1
#
_entry.id   AF-A0A0C9TR44-F1
#
_cell.length_a   1.000
_cell.length_b   1.000
_cell.length_c   1.000
_cell.angle_alpha   90.00
_cell.angle_beta   90.00
_cell.angle_gamma   90.00
#
_symmetry.space_group_name_H-M   'P 1'
#
loop_
_entity.id
_entity.type
_entity.pdbx_description
1 polymer ?
#
loop_
_entity_poly.entity_id
_entity_poly.type
_entity_poly.pdbx_seq_one_letter_code
_entity_poly.pdbx_strand_id
1 'polypeptide(L)' 'LNGISICDASVPPFIEHLAESFAGYAVYGMLDLFVGYDHRALHVDSHDLMTFGTPLG' A
#
# COMPACT_ATOMS: atom_id res chain seq x y z
N LEU A 1 -9.60 1.04 13.65
CA LEU A 1 -9.20 2.27 12.92
C LEU A 1 -9.86 2.37 11.54
N ASN A 2 -9.78 1.34 10.69
CA ASN A 2 -10.25 1.40 9.29
C ASN A 2 -11.74 1.75 9.07
N GLY A 3 -12.62 1.50 10.04
CA GLY A 3 -14.04 1.87 9.94
C GLY A 3 -14.37 3.33 10.29
N ILE A 4 -13.41 4.10 10.83
CA ILE A 4 -13.57 5.51 11.21
C ILE A 4 -12.64 6.46 10.45
N SER A 5 -11.62 5.91 9.76
CA SER A 5 -10.74 6.67 8.87
C SER A 5 -11.43 6.96 7.54
N ILE A 6 -11.20 8.15 6.97
CA ILE A 6 -11.65 8.49 5.62
C ILE A 6 -10.97 7.52 4.64
N CYS A 7 -11.77 6.89 3.77
CA CYS A 7 -11.26 6.02 2.72
C CYS A 7 -10.85 6.86 1.51
N ASP A 8 -9.55 7.13 1.38
CA ASP A 8 -8.95 7.63 0.13
C ASP A 8 -8.44 6.45 -0.68
N ALA A 9 -9.36 5.81 -1.41
CA ALA A 9 -9.04 4.69 -2.27
C ALA A 9 -8.40 5.20 -3.56
N SER A 10 -7.07 5.17 -3.64
CA SER A 10 -6.36 5.30 -4.91
C SER A 10 -6.77 4.13 -5.81
N VAL A 11 -7.78 4.35 -6.67
CA VAL A 11 -8.35 3.31 -7.52
C VAL A 11 -7.24 2.74 -8.39
N PRO A 12 -6.91 1.43 -8.27
CA PRO A 12 -5.87 0.83 -9.08
C PRO A 12 -6.27 0.89 -10.56
N PRO A 13 -5.31 1.03 -11.48
CA PRO A 13 -5.59 0.98 -12.91
C PRO A 13 -6.23 -0.37 -13.29
N PHE A 14 -6.99 -0.38 -14.39
CA PHE A 14 -7.53 -1.61 -14.96
C PHE A 14 -6.40 -2.59 -15.25
N ILE A 15 -6.47 -3.76 -14.60
CA ILE A 15 -5.41 -4.78 -14.64
C ILE A 15 -5.23 -5.32 -16.06
N GLU A 16 -6.29 -5.41 -16.83
CA GLU A 16 -6.27 -5.88 -18.22
C GLU A 16 -5.44 -4.94 -19.10
N HIS A 17 -5.65 -3.63 -18.97
CA HIS A 17 -4.89 -2.62 -19.73
C HIS A 17 -3.42 -2.61 -19.32
N LEU A 18 -3.15 -2.78 -18.02
CA LEU A 18 -1.78 -2.88 -17.52
C LEU A 18 -1.11 -4.13 -18.08
N ALA A 19 -1.75 -5.30 -18.00
CA ALA A 19 -1.20 -6.56 -18.51
C ALA A 19 -0.98 -6.53 -20.03
N GLU A 20 -1.93 -5.96 -20.78
CA GLU A 20 -1.82 -5.81 -22.24
C GLU A 20 -0.67 -4.87 -22.63
N SER A 21 -0.41 -3.81 -21.86
CA SER A 21 0.74 -2.91 -22.10
C SER A 21 2.10 -3.61 -22.02
N PHE A 22 2.16 -4.74 -21.32
CA PHE A 22 3.35 -5.57 -21.19
C PHE A 22 3.30 -6.82 -22.08
N ALA A 23 2.28 -7.03 -22.92
CA ALA A 23 2.22 -8.18 -23.79
C ALA A 23 3.30 -8.11 -24.90
N GLY A 24 3.93 -9.24 -25.22
CA GLY A 24 4.88 -9.35 -26.33
C GLY A 24 6.36 -9.24 -25.95
N TYR A 25 6.70 -9.02 -24.67
CA TYR A 25 8.08 -9.13 -24.21
C TYR A 25 8.45 -10.60 -23.91
N ALA A 26 9.66 -11.00 -24.29
CA ALA A 26 10.16 -12.36 -24.08
C ALA A 26 10.66 -12.63 -22.65
N VAL A 27 10.94 -11.57 -21.88
CA VAL A 27 11.47 -11.62 -20.52
C VAL A 27 10.80 -10.53 -19.68
N TYR A 28 10.42 -10.90 -18.46
CA TYR A 28 9.81 -9.99 -17.47
C TYR A 28 10.67 -9.97 -16.20
N GLY A 29 10.85 -8.78 -15.63
CA GLY A 29 11.45 -8.59 -14.32
C GLY A 29 10.39 -8.14 -13.32
N MET A 30 10.23 -8.88 -12.24
CA MET A 30 9.39 -8.50 -11.11
C MET A 30 10.29 -8.15 -9.93
N LEU A 31 10.06 -6.99 -9.32
CA LEU A 31 10.79 -6.55 -8.13
C LEU A 31 9.83 -6.45 -6.96
N ASP A 32 10.16 -7.13 -5.86
CA ASP A 32 9.61 -6.79 -4.55
C ASP A 32 10.50 -5.72 -3.94
N LEU A 33 10.00 -4.49 -3.94
CA LEU A 33 10.79 -3.34 -3.50
C LEU A 33 10.74 -3.16 -1.96
N PHE A 34 9.97 -3.95 -1.20
CA PHE A 34 9.74 -3.76 0.25
C PHE A 34 9.28 -2.34 0.66
N VAL A 35 8.90 -1.47 -0.29
CA VAL A 35 8.49 -0.05 -0.07
C VAL A 35 7.03 0.09 0.33
N GLY A 36 6.48 -0.94 0.97
CA GLY A 36 5.07 -1.02 1.32
C GLY A 36 4.71 -0.07 2.46
N TYR A 37 4.06 -0.62 3.48
CA TYR A 37 3.48 0.18 4.54
C TYR A 37 4.51 0.85 5.47
N ASP A 38 5.69 0.26 5.66
CA ASP A 38 6.69 0.74 6.62
C ASP A 38 7.60 1.85 6.06
N HIS A 39 7.69 1.97 4.73
CA HIS A 39 8.57 2.95 4.08
C HIS A 39 7.93 4.35 3.97
N ARG A 40 6.60 4.45 4.06
CA ARG A 40 5.89 5.74 4.02
C ARG A 40 5.79 6.31 5.42
N ALA A 41 6.30 7.52 5.61
CA ALA A 41 6.14 8.25 6.86
C ALA A 41 4.65 8.50 7.14
N LEU A 42 4.21 8.16 8.35
CA LEU A 42 2.89 8.54 8.84
C LEU A 42 2.88 10.03 9.18
N HIS A 43 1.71 10.65 9.05
CA HIS A 43 1.53 12.01 9.55
C HIS A 43 1.61 11.98 11.08
N VAL A 44 2.31 12.95 11.67
CA VAL A 44 2.57 13.00 13.12
C VAL A 44 1.27 12.97 13.92
N ASP A 45 0.24 13.70 13.49
CA ASP A 45 -1.08 13.73 14.15
C ASP A 45 -1.84 12.40 14.05
N SER A 46 -1.40 11.46 13.21
CA SER A 46 -2.00 10.13 13.04
C SER A 46 -1.25 9.03 13.80
N HIS A 47 -0.15 9.34 14.49
CA HIS A 47 0.60 8.35 15.26
C HIS A 47 -0.22 7.73 16.39
N ASP A 48 -0.95 8.55 17.14
CA ASP A 48 -1.76 8.09 18.28
C ASP A 48 -2.84 7.08 17.85
N LEU A 49 -3.37 7.23 16.63
CA LEU A 49 -4.37 6.35 16.04
C LEU A 49 -3.85 4.94 15.73
N MET A 50 -2.52 4.78 15.60
CA MET A 50 -1.84 3.51 15.33
C MET A 50 -1.32 2.82 16.59
N THR A 51 -1.68 3.30 17.78
CA THR A 51 -1.22 2.71 19.05
C THR A 51 -1.84 1.32 19.25
N PHE A 52 -0.99 0.32 19.50
CA PHE A 52 -1.41 -1.02 19.92
C PHE A 52 -1.19 -1.16 21.42
N GLY A 53 -2.20 -1.63 22.16
CA GLY A 53 -2.01 -2.01 23.56
C GLY A 53 -1.33 -3.37 23.62
N THR A 54 -0.12 -3.43 24.19
CA THR A 54 0.47 -4.73 24.52
C THR A 54 0.08 -5.14 25.94
N PRO A 55 0.07 -6.44 26.28
CA PRO A 55 -0.28 -6.91 27.62
C PRO A 55 0.58 -6.31 28.76
N LEU A 56 1.73 -5.72 28.43
CA LEU A 56 2.66 -5.11 29.37
C LEU A 56 2.74 -3.58 29.24
N GLY A 57 1.98 -2.98 28.32
CA GLY A 57 2.19 -1.60 27.84
C GLY A 57 2.85 -1.62 26.48
#